data_AF-A0A0Q1C6V8-F1
#
_entry.id   AF-A0A0Q1C6V8-F1
#
_cell.length_a   1.000
_cell.length_b   1.000
_cell.length_c   1.000
_cell.angle_alpha   90.00
_cell.angle_beta   90.00
_cell.angle_gamma   90.00
#
_symmetry.space_group_name_H-M   'P 1'
#
loop_
_entity.id
_entity.type
_entity.pdbx_description
1 polymer ?
#
loop_
_entity_poly.entity_id
_entity_poly.type
_entity_poly.pdbx_seq_one_letter_code
_entity_poly.pdbx_strand_id
1 'polypeptide(L)'
;MRQDIIREIMDNAPVRRFMIQTNGTLLGSLGAEYTNRFETILVSIDGPEELTDLNRGKGTYRRIMDSLHAITSEGFGGEIIGRMTVTEDTDIFDAVRYLAGNTDFSFQSIHWQLDACFSKDSNRPAFPDWLTTCYNPGIHRLLRFWRDMMEETGVVQRWYPFLSTTNDLLVGRPAKLRCGAGHSNYAIMTDGSIGPCPVMVGMKEHYAGHINSSSPGDLLEIPISGPCTTCDVRDFCGGRCLYSNITNPWPDERRILVCESVRNLFIGIQEILPDIRRLLKSGKISAEGFLHTRYNGCEIIP
;
A
#
# COMPACT_ATOMS: atom_id res chain seq x y z
N MET A 1 -6.92 -15.68 14.94
CA MET A 1 -5.77 -14.80 15.29
C MET A 1 -5.02 -15.44 16.45
N ARG A 2 -3.69 -15.50 16.43
CA ARG A 2 -2.85 -15.98 17.55
C ARG A 2 -2.57 -14.84 18.53
N GLN A 3 -3.60 -14.46 19.30
CA GLN A 3 -3.53 -13.34 20.23
C GLN A 3 -2.43 -13.52 21.29
N ASP A 4 -2.25 -14.76 21.74
CA ASP A 4 -1.21 -15.17 22.68
C ASP A 4 0.18 -14.72 22.22
N ILE A 5 0.53 -15.03 20.97
CA ILE A 5 1.83 -14.66 20.38
C ILE A 5 1.94 -13.15 20.19
N ILE A 6 0.87 -12.48 19.75
CA ILE A 6 0.90 -11.02 19.53
C ILE A 6 1.20 -10.31 20.86
N ARG A 7 0.53 -10.71 21.95
CA ARG A 7 0.75 -10.15 23.29
C ARG A 7 2.17 -10.41 23.76
N GLU A 8 2.64 -11.66 23.65
CA GLU A 8 4.01 -12.03 24.00
C GLU A 8 5.06 -11.19 23.26
N ILE A 9 4.90 -11.00 21.94
CA ILE A 9 5.79 -10.15 21.14
C ILE A 9 5.73 -8.71 21.62
N MET A 10 4.53 -8.16 21.83
CA MET A 10 4.37 -6.79 22.28
C MET A 10 5.04 -6.56 23.64
N ASP A 11 4.95 -7.52 24.55
CA ASP A 11 5.47 -7.38 25.92
C ASP A 11 6.98 -7.56 26.02
N ASN A 12 7.57 -8.39 25.14
CA ASN A 12 8.96 -8.82 25.29
C ASN A 12 9.90 -8.35 24.18
N ALA A 13 9.39 -8.05 22.98
CA ALA A 13 10.26 -7.67 21.87
C ALA A 13 10.89 -6.28 22.13
N PRO A 14 12.18 -6.08 21.81
CA PRO A 14 12.89 -4.82 22.05
C PRO A 14 12.56 -3.76 20.98
N VAL A 15 11.28 -3.61 20.65
CA VAL A 15 10.76 -2.69 19.63
C VAL A 15 9.70 -1.77 20.23
N ARG A 16 9.53 -0.57 19.66
CA ARG A 16 8.65 0.48 20.21
C ARG A 16 7.43 0.79 19.35
N ARG A 17 7.39 0.27 18.13
CA ARG A 17 6.34 0.58 17.14
C ARG A 17 5.79 -0.72 16.61
N PHE A 18 4.48 -0.87 16.68
CA PHE A 18 3.77 -2.04 16.17
C PHE A 18 2.83 -1.60 15.07
N MET A 19 2.83 -2.37 13.99
CA MET A 19 1.87 -2.23 12.89
C MET A 19 1.29 -3.61 12.60
N ILE A 20 0.02 -3.66 12.20
CA ILE A 20 -0.64 -4.92 11.86
C ILE A 20 -1.38 -4.80 10.53
N GLN A 21 -1.23 -5.82 9.68
CA GLN A 21 -2.10 -6.04 8.54
C GLN A 21 -3.08 -7.16 8.88
N THR A 22 -4.37 -6.93 8.64
CA THR A 22 -5.43 -7.85 9.05
C THR A 22 -6.61 -7.82 8.07
N ASN A 23 -7.46 -8.85 8.13
CA ASN A 23 -8.78 -8.83 7.48
C ASN A 23 -9.83 -8.04 8.30
N GLY A 24 -9.45 -7.48 9.45
CA GLY A 24 -10.28 -6.63 10.30
C GLY A 24 -11.26 -7.37 11.20
N THR A 25 -11.73 -8.56 10.80
CA THR A 25 -12.86 -9.28 11.42
C THR A 25 -12.69 -9.70 12.88
N LEU A 26 -11.46 -9.70 13.42
CA LEU A 26 -11.16 -10.11 14.79
C LEU A 26 -10.36 -9.06 15.57
N LEU A 27 -10.29 -7.80 15.10
CA LEU A 27 -9.49 -6.76 15.76
C LEU A 27 -9.92 -6.52 17.21
N GLY A 28 -11.22 -6.46 17.48
CA GLY A 28 -11.74 -6.26 18.85
C GLY A 28 -11.38 -7.38 19.83
N SER A 29 -10.97 -8.56 19.33
CA SER A 29 -10.65 -9.70 20.19
C SER A 29 -9.28 -9.59 20.89
N LEU A 30 -8.39 -8.68 20.46
CA LEU A 30 -7.07 -8.51 21.07
C LEU A 30 -7.14 -7.81 22.44
N GLY A 31 -8.20 -7.02 22.66
CA GLY A 31 -8.40 -6.17 23.84
C GLY A 31 -7.77 -4.79 23.67
N ALA A 32 -8.46 -3.75 24.18
CA ALA A 32 -8.08 -2.35 24.04
C ALA A 32 -6.62 -2.06 24.45
N GLU A 33 -6.13 -2.68 25.52
CA GLU A 33 -4.75 -2.53 26.02
C GLU A 33 -3.70 -2.78 24.92
N TYR A 34 -3.89 -3.81 24.11
CA TYR A 34 -2.94 -4.19 23.06
C TYR A 34 -3.26 -3.54 21.72
N THR A 35 -4.55 -3.40 21.39
CA THR A 35 -4.97 -2.71 20.17
C THR A 35 -4.48 -1.26 20.16
N ASN A 36 -4.55 -0.55 21.28
CA ASN A 36 -4.10 0.84 21.42
C ASN A 36 -2.57 1.01 21.39
N ARG A 37 -1.80 -0.08 21.33
CA ARG A 37 -0.34 -0.06 21.17
C ARG A 37 0.10 -0.09 19.70
N PHE A 38 -0.81 -0.33 18.75
CA PHE A 38 -0.49 -0.21 17.33
C PHE A 38 -0.40 1.27 16.91
N GLU A 39 0.68 1.62 16.21
CA GLU A 39 0.81 2.90 15.51
C GLU A 39 -0.08 2.92 14.26
N THR A 40 -0.21 1.76 13.59
CA THR A 40 -0.95 1.63 12.34
C THR A 40 -1.65 0.28 12.24
N ILE A 41 -2.91 0.30 11.81
CA ILE A 41 -3.72 -0.88 11.48
C ILE A 41 -4.10 -0.78 10.00
N LEU A 42 -3.63 -1.73 9.18
CA LEU A 42 -4.03 -1.88 7.79
C LEU A 42 -5.14 -2.92 7.72
N VAL A 43 -6.33 -2.50 7.29
CA VAL A 43 -7.51 -3.36 7.19
C VAL A 43 -7.80 -3.67 5.74
N SER A 44 -7.88 -4.96 5.43
CA SER A 44 -8.10 -5.42 4.07
C SER A 44 -9.58 -5.25 3.68
N ILE A 45 -9.88 -4.24 2.86
CA ILE A 45 -11.21 -3.83 2.41
C ILE A 45 -11.10 -3.26 0.99
N ASP A 46 -11.99 -3.67 0.08
CA ASP A 46 -11.80 -3.39 -1.35
C ASP A 46 -12.70 -2.26 -1.89
N GLY A 47 -13.69 -1.83 -1.12
CA GLY A 47 -14.62 -0.78 -1.54
C GLY A 47 -15.99 -0.94 -0.86
N PRO A 48 -17.10 -0.67 -1.58
CA PRO A 48 -18.46 -0.93 -1.11
C PRO A 48 -18.67 -2.37 -0.62
N GLU A 49 -19.74 -2.57 0.15
CA GLU A 49 -20.10 -3.88 0.73
C GLU A 49 -20.15 -4.98 -0.33
N GLU A 50 -20.80 -4.73 -1.47
CA GLU A 50 -20.89 -5.70 -2.57
C GLU A 50 -19.52 -6.13 -3.10
N LEU A 51 -18.62 -5.17 -3.38
CA LEU A 51 -17.28 -5.45 -3.89
C LEU A 51 -16.41 -6.16 -2.83
N THR A 52 -16.46 -5.69 -1.59
CA THR A 52 -15.70 -6.28 -0.48
C THR A 52 -16.17 -7.71 -0.22
N ASP A 53 -17.47 -7.97 -0.18
CA ASP A 53 -18.03 -9.29 0.08
C ASP A 53 -17.83 -10.25 -1.10
N LEU A 54 -17.86 -9.75 -2.34
CA LEU A 54 -17.50 -10.52 -3.54
C LEU A 54 -16.09 -11.09 -3.42
N ASN A 55 -15.12 -10.26 -3.05
CA ASN A 55 -13.71 -10.62 -3.04
C ASN A 55 -13.26 -11.32 -1.75
N ARG A 56 -13.89 -10.99 -0.61
CA ARG A 56 -13.42 -11.41 0.72
C ARG A 56 -14.39 -12.32 1.46
N GLY A 57 -15.54 -12.61 0.86
CA GLY A 57 -16.58 -13.48 1.38
C GLY A 57 -17.72 -12.72 2.04
N LYS A 58 -18.94 -13.24 1.89
CA LYS A 58 -20.19 -12.63 2.37
C LYS A 58 -20.15 -12.24 3.85
N GLY A 59 -20.57 -11.01 4.14
CA GLY A 59 -20.65 -10.42 5.47
C GLY A 59 -19.31 -9.91 6.02
N THR A 60 -18.26 -9.89 5.20
CA THR A 60 -16.93 -9.43 5.64
C THR A 60 -16.93 -7.93 5.86
N TYR A 61 -17.55 -7.16 4.95
CA TYR A 61 -17.64 -5.71 5.07
C TYR A 61 -18.24 -5.28 6.41
N ARG A 62 -19.40 -5.84 6.79
CA ARG A 62 -20.08 -5.47 8.05
C ARG A 62 -19.25 -5.82 9.27
N ARG A 63 -18.62 -7.00 9.30
CA ARG A 63 -17.71 -7.39 10.40
C ARG A 63 -16.50 -6.46 10.52
N ILE A 64 -15.99 -5.96 9.40
CA ILE A 64 -14.92 -4.95 9.40
C ILE A 64 -15.44 -3.67 10.04
N MET A 65 -16.57 -3.13 9.59
CA MET A 65 -17.13 -1.88 10.14
C MET A 65 -17.42 -2.00 11.64
N ASP A 66 -18.01 -3.10 12.08
CA ASP A 66 -18.27 -3.37 13.50
C ASP A 66 -16.97 -3.40 14.31
N SER A 67 -15.93 -4.03 13.77
CA SER A 67 -14.62 -4.11 14.42
C SER A 67 -13.93 -2.75 14.49
N LEU A 68 -14.03 -1.94 13.44
CA LEU A 68 -13.46 -0.58 13.40
C LEU A 68 -14.15 0.34 14.41
N HIS A 69 -15.48 0.27 14.50
CA HIS A 69 -16.23 1.01 15.52
C HIS A 69 -15.86 0.59 16.93
N ALA A 70 -15.76 -0.72 17.20
CA ALA A 70 -15.35 -1.23 18.50
C ALA A 70 -14.00 -0.65 18.93
N ILE A 71 -12.95 -0.82 18.11
CA ILE A 71 -11.59 -0.35 18.49
C ILE A 71 -11.51 1.17 18.61
N THR A 72 -12.26 1.91 17.79
CA THR A 72 -12.30 3.37 17.86
C THR A 72 -12.99 3.83 19.14
N SER A 73 -14.10 3.19 19.52
CA SER A 73 -14.80 3.47 20.79
C SER A 73 -13.97 3.11 22.03
N GLU A 74 -13.07 2.14 21.89
CA GLU A 74 -12.10 1.72 22.92
C GLU A 74 -10.84 2.62 22.98
N GLY A 75 -10.81 3.70 22.19
CA GLY A 75 -9.80 4.76 22.26
C GLY A 75 -8.62 4.57 21.30
N PHE A 76 -8.75 3.76 20.25
CA PHE A 76 -7.70 3.65 19.24
C PHE A 76 -7.45 4.99 18.55
N GLY A 77 -6.27 5.56 18.77
CA GLY A 77 -5.84 6.85 18.21
C GLY A 77 -4.78 6.75 17.11
N GLY A 78 -4.39 5.54 16.72
CA GLY A 78 -3.41 5.30 15.65
C GLY A 78 -4.01 5.48 14.25
N GLU A 79 -3.19 5.25 13.22
CA GLU A 79 -3.64 5.35 11.83
C GLU A 79 -4.36 4.06 11.38
N ILE A 80 -5.58 4.21 10.84
CA ILE A 80 -6.31 3.12 10.19
C ILE A 80 -6.22 3.32 8.67
N ILE A 81 -5.64 2.34 7.98
CA ILE A 81 -5.47 2.38 6.53
C ILE A 81 -6.38 1.35 5.87
N GLY A 82 -7.24 1.81 4.96
CA GLY A 82 -7.97 0.93 4.05
C GLY A 82 -7.00 0.34 3.02
N ARG A 83 -6.77 -0.97 3.09
CA ARG A 83 -5.90 -1.73 2.19
C ARG A 83 -6.75 -2.46 1.16
N MET A 84 -6.74 -1.97 -0.07
CA MET A 84 -7.52 -2.55 -1.17
C MET A 84 -6.67 -3.50 -2.01
N THR A 85 -7.31 -4.56 -2.50
CA THR A 85 -6.82 -5.35 -3.63
C THR A 85 -7.72 -5.02 -4.82
N VAL A 86 -7.12 -4.49 -5.89
CA VAL A 86 -7.83 -4.00 -7.07
C VAL A 86 -7.74 -5.04 -8.16
N THR A 87 -8.90 -5.51 -8.59
CA THR A 87 -9.08 -6.48 -9.68
C THR A 87 -9.95 -5.88 -10.77
N GLU A 88 -10.21 -6.65 -11.82
CA GLU A 88 -11.07 -6.26 -12.94
C GLU A 88 -12.52 -5.92 -12.53
N ASP A 89 -12.98 -6.39 -11.37
CA ASP A 89 -14.29 -6.06 -10.80
C ASP A 89 -14.34 -4.68 -10.11
N THR A 90 -13.19 -3.99 -10.03
CA THR A 90 -13.06 -2.73 -9.30
C THR A 90 -13.08 -1.53 -10.26
N ASP A 91 -14.07 -0.64 -10.10
CA ASP A 91 -13.91 0.76 -10.51
C ASP A 91 -13.11 1.49 -9.44
N ILE A 92 -11.85 1.81 -9.74
CA ILE A 92 -10.94 2.41 -8.76
C ILE A 92 -11.42 3.77 -8.26
N PHE A 93 -12.07 4.56 -9.11
CA PHE A 93 -12.55 5.89 -8.75
C PHE A 93 -13.68 5.81 -7.74
N ASP A 94 -14.65 4.95 -8.00
CA ASP A 94 -15.81 4.78 -7.13
C ASP A 94 -15.42 4.09 -5.81
N ALA A 95 -14.57 3.06 -5.87
CA ALA A 95 -14.15 2.31 -4.68
C ALA A 95 -13.35 3.17 -3.70
N VAL A 96 -12.36 3.97 -4.17
CA VAL A 96 -11.57 4.86 -3.30
C VAL A 96 -12.45 5.97 -2.72
N ARG A 97 -13.32 6.58 -3.54
CA ARG A 97 -14.26 7.61 -3.04
C ARG A 97 -15.21 7.07 -1.99
N TYR A 98 -15.71 5.85 -2.19
CA TYR A 98 -16.58 5.20 -1.21
C TYR A 98 -15.84 5.01 0.11
N LEU A 99 -14.64 4.44 0.12
CA LEU A 99 -13.88 4.26 1.35
C LEU A 99 -13.52 5.59 2.03
N ALA A 100 -13.22 6.63 1.25
CA ALA A 100 -12.90 7.95 1.80
C ALA A 100 -14.11 8.66 2.43
N GLY A 101 -15.35 8.35 2.02
CA GLY A 101 -16.52 9.18 2.36
C GLY A 101 -17.82 8.44 2.70
N ASN A 102 -17.79 7.12 2.89
CA ASN A 102 -18.98 6.39 3.32
C ASN A 102 -19.36 6.69 4.77
N THR A 103 -20.63 6.43 5.10
CA THR A 103 -21.21 6.72 6.43
C THR A 103 -20.93 5.65 7.48
N ASP A 104 -20.50 4.45 7.07
CA ASP A 104 -20.20 3.38 8.02
C ASP A 104 -18.85 3.64 8.68
N PHE A 105 -17.80 3.93 7.92
CA PHE A 105 -16.48 4.35 8.43
C PHE A 105 -15.68 5.04 7.32
N SER A 106 -15.36 6.33 7.51
CA SER A 106 -14.58 7.12 6.55
C SER A 106 -13.08 6.98 6.81
N PHE A 107 -12.39 6.31 5.88
CA PHE A 107 -10.95 6.11 5.96
C PHE A 107 -10.21 7.40 5.54
N GLN A 108 -9.39 7.93 6.45
CA GLN A 108 -8.50 9.06 6.14
C GLN A 108 -7.25 8.63 5.34
N SER A 109 -6.90 7.34 5.45
CA SER A 109 -5.72 6.76 4.83
C SER A 109 -6.13 5.55 3.99
N ILE A 110 -5.71 5.54 2.73
CA ILE A 110 -6.07 4.48 1.77
C ILE A 110 -4.84 4.14 0.95
N HIS A 111 -4.62 2.85 0.72
CA HIS A 111 -3.72 2.38 -0.31
C HIS A 111 -4.37 1.21 -1.05
N TRP A 112 -3.93 0.98 -2.27
CA TRP A 112 -4.41 -0.13 -3.08
C TRP A 112 -3.25 -0.86 -3.75
N GLN A 113 -3.48 -2.13 -4.05
CA GLN A 113 -2.55 -3.01 -4.72
C GLN A 113 -3.21 -3.56 -5.98
N LEU A 114 -2.58 -3.41 -7.14
CA LEU A 114 -3.11 -3.98 -8.38
C LEU A 114 -2.84 -5.48 -8.40
N ASP A 115 -3.90 -6.30 -8.53
CA ASP A 115 -3.73 -7.72 -8.84
C ASP A 115 -3.37 -7.87 -10.33
N ALA A 116 -2.08 -7.69 -10.61
CA ALA A 116 -1.52 -7.79 -11.95
C ALA A 116 -1.31 -9.25 -12.41
N CYS A 117 -2.07 -10.22 -11.88
CA CYS A 117 -2.00 -11.63 -12.29
C CYS A 117 -0.59 -12.23 -12.07
N PHE A 118 -0.11 -12.25 -10.82
CA PHE A 118 1.25 -12.70 -10.46
C PHE A 118 1.51 -14.21 -10.66
N SER A 119 0.56 -14.97 -11.22
CA SER A 119 0.71 -16.39 -11.52
C SER A 119 0.88 -16.63 -13.03
N LYS A 120 1.69 -17.61 -13.40
CA LYS A 120 1.93 -17.97 -14.81
C LYS A 120 0.66 -18.52 -15.50
N ASP A 121 -0.28 -19.06 -14.73
CA ASP A 121 -1.52 -19.66 -15.22
C ASP A 121 -2.74 -18.73 -15.15
N SER A 122 -2.58 -17.50 -14.65
CA SER A 122 -3.68 -16.51 -14.60
C SER A 122 -3.84 -15.80 -15.93
N ASN A 123 -4.29 -16.52 -16.96
CA ASN A 123 -4.79 -15.88 -18.17
C ASN A 123 -6.11 -15.17 -17.87
N ARG A 124 -6.01 -13.88 -17.50
CA ARG A 124 -7.15 -12.98 -17.40
C ARG A 124 -7.20 -12.13 -18.67
N PRO A 125 -8.03 -12.49 -19.66
CA PRO A 125 -8.09 -11.78 -20.95
C PRO A 125 -8.70 -10.38 -20.82
N ALA A 126 -9.53 -10.15 -19.80
CA ALA A 126 -10.13 -8.83 -19.54
C ALA A 126 -9.14 -7.82 -18.95
N PHE A 127 -8.02 -8.26 -18.38
CA PHE A 127 -7.08 -7.39 -17.66
C PHE A 127 -6.54 -6.22 -18.51
N PRO A 128 -6.03 -6.42 -19.75
CA PRO A 128 -5.53 -5.32 -20.57
C PRO A 128 -6.60 -4.27 -20.88
N ASP A 129 -7.80 -4.72 -21.26
CA ASP A 129 -8.91 -3.83 -21.62
C ASP A 129 -9.39 -3.07 -20.39
N TRP A 130 -9.56 -3.74 -19.25
CA TRP A 130 -9.93 -3.08 -17.99
C TRP A 130 -8.86 -2.07 -17.54
N LEU A 131 -7.57 -2.41 -17.66
CA LEU A 131 -6.48 -1.53 -17.27
C LEU A 131 -6.52 -0.21 -18.06
N THR A 132 -6.79 -0.30 -19.36
CA THR A 132 -6.77 0.84 -20.28
C THR A 132 -8.08 1.65 -20.29
N THR A 133 -9.22 0.98 -20.12
CA THR A 133 -10.55 1.62 -20.24
C THR A 133 -11.14 2.04 -18.89
N CYS A 134 -10.74 1.40 -17.78
CA CYS A 134 -11.27 1.67 -16.45
C CYS A 134 -10.16 2.18 -15.50
N TYR A 135 -9.16 1.35 -15.20
CA TYR A 135 -8.17 1.66 -14.15
C TYR A 135 -7.37 2.92 -14.44
N ASN A 136 -6.67 3.00 -15.57
CA ASN A 136 -5.81 4.14 -15.90
C ASN A 136 -6.59 5.47 -15.98
N PRO A 137 -7.74 5.56 -16.69
CA PRO A 137 -8.60 6.75 -16.64
C PRO A 137 -9.14 7.06 -15.23
N GLY A 138 -9.45 6.02 -14.45
CA GLY A 138 -9.89 6.14 -13.05
C GLY A 138 -8.84 6.79 -12.16
N ILE A 139 -7.56 6.43 -12.32
CA ILE A 139 -6.43 7.06 -11.61
C ILE A 139 -6.36 8.56 -11.90
N HIS A 140 -6.50 8.97 -13.16
CA HIS A 140 -6.53 10.39 -13.54
C HIS A 140 -7.71 11.14 -12.94
N ARG A 141 -8.90 10.52 -12.92
CA ARG A 141 -10.09 11.08 -12.26
C ARG A 141 -9.85 11.24 -10.76
N LEU A 142 -9.23 10.25 -10.11
CA LEU A 142 -8.90 10.29 -8.68
C LEU A 142 -7.88 11.37 -8.35
N LEU A 143 -6.85 11.55 -9.18
CA LEU A 143 -5.84 12.60 -9.00
C LEU A 143 -6.45 14.00 -9.06
N ARG A 144 -7.33 14.25 -10.05
CA ARG A 144 -8.07 15.51 -10.13
C ARG A 144 -8.97 15.72 -8.91
N PHE A 145 -9.71 14.69 -8.51
CA PHE A 145 -10.55 14.75 -7.33
C PHE A 145 -9.73 14.98 -6.04
N TRP A 146 -8.55 14.35 -5.91
CA TRP A 146 -7.63 14.57 -4.80
C TRP A 146 -7.10 16.00 -4.75
N ARG A 147 -6.75 16.58 -5.91
CA ARG A 147 -6.38 18.00 -6.05
C ARG A 147 -7.54 18.92 -5.68
N ASP A 148 -8.74 18.64 -6.17
CA ASP A 148 -9.94 19.44 -5.89
C ASP A 148 -10.25 19.45 -4.38
N MET A 149 -10.14 18.30 -3.71
CA MET A 149 -10.29 18.23 -2.25
C MET A 149 -9.28 19.11 -1.50
N MET A 150 -8.02 19.18 -1.96
CA MET A 150 -7.03 20.10 -1.38
C MET A 150 -7.42 21.56 -1.58
N GLU A 151 -7.89 21.93 -2.78
CA GLU A 151 -8.34 23.29 -3.10
C GLU A 151 -9.56 23.69 -2.26
N GLU A 152 -10.50 22.78 -2.05
CA GLU A 152 -11.73 23.06 -1.31
C GLU A 152 -11.48 23.09 0.20
N THR A 153 -10.90 22.01 0.73
CA THR A 153 -10.83 21.76 2.18
C THR A 153 -9.52 22.19 2.82
N GLY A 154 -8.43 22.31 2.06
CA GLY A 154 -7.09 22.52 2.59
C GLY A 154 -6.47 21.26 3.23
N VAL A 155 -7.08 20.09 3.05
CA VAL A 155 -6.62 18.82 3.61
C VAL A 155 -6.01 17.95 2.52
N VAL A 156 -4.80 17.42 2.79
CA VAL A 156 -4.14 16.42 1.96
C VAL A 156 -4.57 15.04 2.43
N GLN A 157 -5.50 14.40 1.71
CA GLN A 157 -5.93 13.02 2.02
C GLN A 157 -4.78 12.03 1.85
N ARG A 158 -4.64 11.06 2.76
CA ARG A 158 -3.50 10.13 2.78
C ARG A 158 -3.73 8.94 1.85
N TRP A 159 -3.84 9.22 0.56
CA TRP A 159 -3.90 8.20 -0.49
C TRP A 159 -2.48 7.86 -0.92
N TYR A 160 -1.94 6.79 -0.35
CA TYR A 160 -0.51 6.48 -0.37
C TYR A 160 0.14 6.46 -1.77
N PRO A 161 -0.50 5.94 -2.83
CA PRO A 161 0.03 6.02 -4.19
C PRO A 161 0.24 7.43 -4.72
N PHE A 162 -0.53 8.41 -4.24
CA PHE A 162 -0.41 9.82 -4.61
C PHE A 162 0.45 10.59 -3.61
N LEU A 163 0.26 10.34 -2.31
CA LEU A 163 0.90 11.04 -1.21
C LEU A 163 2.43 10.94 -1.28
N SER A 164 2.94 9.70 -1.34
CA SER A 164 4.37 9.43 -1.22
C SER A 164 5.13 9.82 -2.49
N THR A 165 4.54 9.56 -3.65
CA THR A 165 5.09 9.91 -4.97
C THR A 165 5.11 11.42 -5.18
N THR A 166 4.03 12.13 -4.84
CA THR A 166 3.97 13.60 -4.92
C THR A 166 4.98 14.24 -3.98
N ASN A 167 5.11 13.75 -2.74
CA ASN A 167 6.10 14.26 -1.79
C ASN A 167 7.52 14.21 -2.38
N ASP A 168 7.91 13.05 -2.90
CA ASP A 168 9.25 12.85 -3.48
C ASP A 168 9.47 13.76 -4.71
N LEU A 169 8.45 13.99 -5.54
CA LEU A 169 8.52 14.93 -6.68
C LEU A 169 8.60 16.40 -6.24
N LEU A 170 7.94 16.79 -5.16
CA LEU A 170 8.00 18.14 -4.62
C LEU A 170 9.39 18.48 -4.09
N VAL A 171 10.07 17.52 -3.44
CA VAL A 171 11.41 17.71 -2.86
C VAL A 171 12.56 17.26 -3.77
N GLY A 172 12.26 16.75 -4.97
CA GLY A 172 13.26 16.27 -5.93
C GLY A 172 14.05 15.04 -5.45
N ARG A 173 13.41 14.15 -4.68
CA ARG A 173 14.06 12.96 -4.13
C ARG A 173 13.85 11.74 -5.05
N PRO A 174 14.92 11.09 -5.53
CA PRO A 174 14.79 9.83 -6.25
C PRO A 174 14.37 8.69 -5.31
N ALA A 175 13.53 7.79 -5.81
CA ALA A 175 13.07 6.63 -5.07
C ALA A 175 13.99 5.42 -5.27
N LYS A 176 14.40 4.80 -4.16
CA LYS A 176 14.68 3.35 -4.13
C LYS A 176 13.34 2.58 -4.26
N LEU A 177 13.38 1.25 -4.22
CA LEU A 177 12.17 0.43 -4.16
C LEU A 177 11.23 0.92 -3.05
N ARG A 178 10.03 1.38 -3.44
CA ARG A 178 9.19 2.20 -2.57
C ARG A 178 8.62 1.46 -1.36
N CYS A 179 8.33 0.16 -1.49
CA CYS A 179 7.86 -0.66 -0.37
C CYS A 179 8.97 -1.02 0.63
N GLY A 180 10.24 -0.74 0.31
CA GLY A 180 11.38 -1.04 1.18
C GLY A 180 11.90 -2.48 1.09
N ALA A 181 11.19 -3.39 0.42
CA ALA A 181 11.54 -4.81 0.37
C ALA A 181 13.00 -5.01 -0.04
N GLY A 182 13.75 -5.76 0.78
CA GLY A 182 15.15 -6.10 0.53
C GLY A 182 16.15 -4.96 0.73
N HIS A 183 15.78 -3.80 1.28
CA HIS A 183 16.77 -2.76 1.65
C HIS A 183 16.42 -1.95 2.90
N SER A 184 15.13 -1.69 3.14
CA SER A 184 14.63 -1.00 4.34
C SER A 184 13.57 -1.82 5.10
N ASN A 185 13.00 -2.84 4.45
CA ASN A 185 11.98 -3.72 5.00
C ASN A 185 12.31 -5.17 4.66
N TYR A 186 12.25 -6.04 5.66
CA TYR A 186 12.55 -7.46 5.55
C TYR A 186 11.46 -8.26 6.28
N ALA A 187 11.24 -9.49 5.82
CA ALA A 187 10.29 -10.41 6.43
C ALA A 187 11.04 -11.49 7.20
N ILE A 188 10.70 -11.69 8.47
CA ILE A 188 11.16 -12.82 9.26
C ILE A 188 10.14 -13.95 9.10
N MET A 189 10.61 -15.09 8.59
CA MET A 189 9.83 -16.31 8.40
C MET A 189 9.60 -17.01 9.75
N THR A 190 8.66 -17.96 9.79
CA THR A 190 8.34 -18.69 11.03
C THR A 190 9.48 -19.57 11.54
N ASP A 191 10.46 -19.90 10.69
CA ASP A 191 11.67 -20.63 11.08
C ASP A 191 12.83 -19.71 11.52
N GLY A 192 12.64 -18.39 11.49
CA GLY A 192 13.67 -17.39 11.82
C GLY A 192 14.52 -16.93 10.63
N SER A 193 14.30 -17.48 9.43
CA SER A 193 14.96 -17.01 8.22
C SER A 193 14.50 -15.59 7.86
N ILE A 194 15.41 -14.78 7.30
CA ILE A 194 15.15 -13.39 6.92
C ILE A 194 15.07 -13.32 5.40
N GLY A 195 13.87 -13.10 4.87
CA GLY A 195 13.61 -12.87 3.45
C GLY A 195 13.41 -11.39 3.11
N PRO A 196 13.52 -11.00 1.84
CA PRO A 196 13.40 -9.59 1.43
C PRO A 196 11.94 -9.11 1.38
N CYS A 197 10.99 -10.01 1.22
CA CYS A 197 9.57 -9.69 1.06
C CYS A 197 8.71 -10.85 1.59
N PRO A 198 7.57 -10.58 2.25
CA PRO A 198 6.68 -11.63 2.74
C PRO A 198 6.07 -12.52 1.65
N VAL A 199 6.04 -12.09 0.38
CA VAL A 199 5.56 -12.95 -0.72
C VAL A 199 6.61 -13.99 -1.15
N MET A 200 7.88 -13.79 -0.79
CA MET A 200 9.01 -14.65 -1.20
C MET A 200 9.26 -15.80 -0.22
N VAL A 201 8.21 -16.29 0.45
CA VAL A 201 8.29 -17.45 1.34
C VAL A 201 8.71 -18.68 0.52
N GLY A 202 9.69 -19.44 1.03
CA GLY A 202 10.23 -20.62 0.35
C GLY A 202 11.31 -20.34 -0.69
N MET A 203 11.52 -19.09 -1.12
CA MET A 203 12.58 -18.71 -2.07
C MET A 203 13.92 -18.49 -1.36
N LYS A 204 14.46 -19.58 -0.78
CA LYS A 204 15.62 -19.56 0.12
C LYS A 204 16.88 -18.96 -0.49
N GLU A 205 17.02 -19.06 -1.82
CA GLU A 205 18.11 -18.47 -2.59
C GLU A 205 18.18 -16.94 -2.51
N HIS A 206 17.09 -16.29 -2.09
CA HIS A 206 16.99 -14.84 -1.92
C HIS A 206 17.00 -14.40 -0.46
N TYR A 207 17.20 -15.31 0.49
CA TYR A 207 17.20 -14.96 1.91
C TYR A 207 18.46 -14.17 2.29
N ALA A 208 18.25 -13.10 3.05
CA ALA A 208 19.28 -12.18 3.49
C ALA A 208 20.00 -12.63 4.77
N GLY A 209 19.48 -13.64 5.48
CA GLY A 209 20.08 -14.15 6.70
C GLY A 209 19.14 -14.93 7.60
N HIS A 210 19.49 -15.00 8.89
CA HIS A 210 18.70 -15.66 9.92
C HIS A 210 18.82 -14.90 11.25
N ILE A 211 17.73 -14.78 12.02
CA ILE A 211 17.69 -13.96 13.25
C ILE A 211 18.74 -14.36 14.31
N ASN A 212 19.17 -15.61 14.32
CA ASN A 212 20.19 -16.12 15.26
C ASN A 212 21.64 -15.76 14.89
N SER A 213 21.91 -15.38 13.63
CA SER A 213 23.28 -15.24 13.12
C SER A 213 23.52 -13.93 12.36
N SER A 214 22.48 -13.14 12.13
CA SER A 214 22.53 -11.92 11.33
C SER A 214 22.22 -10.70 12.18
N SER A 215 22.97 -9.63 11.98
CA SER A 215 22.69 -8.31 12.53
C SER A 215 21.88 -7.48 11.53
N PRO A 216 20.91 -6.66 11.95
CA PRO A 216 20.12 -5.82 11.04
C PRO A 216 20.95 -4.91 10.12
N GLY A 217 22.11 -4.43 10.58
CA GLY A 217 23.00 -3.57 9.79
C GLY A 217 23.80 -4.29 8.70
N ASP A 218 23.85 -5.62 8.73
CA ASP A 218 24.66 -6.44 7.81
C ASP A 218 23.78 -7.26 6.84
N LEU A 219 22.47 -7.03 6.84
CA LEU A 219 21.55 -7.73 5.95
C LEU A 219 21.85 -7.37 4.49
N LEU A 220 21.82 -8.38 3.62
CA LEU A 220 22.02 -8.20 2.19
C LEU A 220 20.96 -7.25 1.61
N GLU A 221 21.40 -6.13 1.02
CA GLU A 221 20.54 -5.32 0.15
C GLU A 221 20.31 -6.05 -1.18
N ILE A 222 19.06 -6.20 -1.58
CA ILE A 222 18.69 -6.83 -2.86
C ILE A 222 18.35 -5.73 -3.87
N PRO A 223 19.22 -5.50 -4.87
CA PRO A 223 18.98 -4.45 -5.85
C PRO A 223 17.89 -4.87 -6.84
N ILE A 224 17.23 -3.87 -7.42
CA ILE A 224 16.45 -4.07 -8.63
C ILE A 224 17.39 -4.39 -9.81
N SER A 225 16.91 -5.19 -10.74
CA SER A 225 17.70 -5.68 -11.88
C SER A 225 16.93 -5.56 -13.21
N GLY A 226 17.58 -5.99 -14.30
CA GLY A 226 16.97 -6.08 -15.62
C GLY A 226 16.56 -4.72 -16.22
N PRO A 227 15.42 -4.64 -16.94
CA PRO A 227 15.04 -3.45 -17.72
C PRO A 227 14.78 -2.22 -16.85
N CYS A 228 14.56 -2.39 -15.54
CA CYS A 228 14.36 -1.27 -14.62
C CYS A 228 15.64 -0.43 -14.41
N THR A 229 16.82 -1.00 -14.66
CA THR A 229 18.11 -0.31 -14.42
C THR A 229 18.33 0.87 -15.36
N THR A 230 17.80 0.79 -16.58
CA THR A 230 17.88 1.82 -17.64
C THR A 230 16.54 2.51 -17.90
N CYS A 231 15.53 2.29 -17.06
CA CYS A 231 14.20 2.90 -17.21
C CYS A 231 14.24 4.40 -16.85
N ASP A 232 13.65 5.23 -17.71
CA ASP A 232 13.56 6.69 -17.58
C ASP A 232 12.68 7.15 -16.41
N VAL A 233 11.66 6.37 -16.02
CA VAL A 233 10.83 6.65 -14.84
C VAL A 233 11.30 5.89 -13.59
N ARG A 234 12.51 5.32 -13.59
CA ARG A 234 13.03 4.54 -12.45
C ARG A 234 13.07 5.35 -11.16
N ASP A 235 13.51 6.59 -11.20
CA ASP A 235 13.63 7.42 -10.00
C ASP A 235 12.25 7.80 -9.42
N PHE A 236 11.20 7.72 -10.24
CA PHE A 236 9.81 7.80 -9.78
C PHE A 236 9.27 6.43 -9.33
N CYS A 237 9.55 5.34 -10.04
CA CYS A 237 8.94 4.03 -9.78
C CYS A 237 9.65 3.25 -8.66
N GLY A 238 10.97 3.34 -8.58
CA GLY A 238 11.82 2.54 -7.70
C GLY A 238 11.91 1.05 -8.09
N GLY A 239 11.34 0.65 -9.23
CA GLY A 239 11.30 -0.76 -9.69
C GLY A 239 10.03 -1.53 -9.31
N ARG A 240 8.95 -0.83 -8.89
CA ARG A 240 7.63 -1.38 -8.53
C ARG A 240 7.71 -2.46 -7.44
N CYS A 241 7.68 -3.74 -7.83
CA CYS A 241 7.62 -4.88 -6.92
C CYS A 241 8.85 -5.77 -7.10
N LEU A 242 9.64 -5.94 -6.03
CA LEU A 242 10.87 -6.74 -6.03
C LEU A 242 10.61 -8.19 -6.47
N TYR A 243 9.53 -8.80 -5.99
CA TYR A 243 9.15 -10.15 -6.39
C TYR A 243 8.98 -10.27 -7.91
N SER A 244 8.25 -9.33 -8.53
CA SER A 244 8.05 -9.34 -9.98
C SER A 244 9.31 -9.02 -10.79
N ASN A 245 10.20 -8.21 -10.21
CA ASN A 245 11.50 -7.90 -10.80
C ASN A 245 12.39 -9.15 -10.86
N ILE A 246 12.41 -9.94 -9.78
CA ILE A 246 13.23 -11.16 -9.66
C ILE A 246 12.62 -12.33 -10.45
N THR A 247 11.36 -12.64 -10.21
CA THR A 247 10.74 -13.88 -10.73
C THR A 247 10.29 -13.78 -12.18
N ASN A 248 10.16 -12.56 -12.70
CA ASN A 248 9.57 -12.28 -14.00
C ASN A 248 8.30 -13.13 -14.26
N PRO A 249 7.21 -12.88 -13.50
CA PRO A 249 6.05 -13.77 -13.54
C PRO A 249 5.22 -13.62 -14.82
N TRP A 250 5.52 -12.64 -15.66
CA TRP A 250 4.70 -12.25 -16.81
C TRP A 250 5.45 -12.42 -18.14
N PRO A 251 4.73 -12.70 -19.25
CA PRO A 251 5.21 -12.40 -20.59
C PRO A 251 5.54 -10.91 -20.74
N ASP A 252 6.44 -10.57 -21.66
CA ASP A 252 6.92 -9.20 -21.84
C ASP A 252 5.79 -8.23 -22.21
N GLU A 253 4.80 -8.66 -22.99
CA GLU A 253 3.65 -7.83 -23.37
C GLU A 253 2.83 -7.42 -22.15
N ARG A 254 2.59 -8.35 -21.22
CA ARG A 254 1.87 -8.07 -19.97
C ARG A 254 2.70 -7.20 -19.04
N ARG A 255 4.02 -7.43 -18.96
CA ARG A 255 4.94 -6.58 -18.20
C ARG A 255 4.92 -5.15 -18.71
N ILE A 256 4.91 -4.93 -20.03
CA ILE A 256 4.85 -3.59 -20.63
C ILE A 256 3.57 -2.88 -20.18
N LEU A 257 2.40 -3.50 -20.30
CA LEU A 257 1.13 -2.91 -19.87
C LEU A 257 1.14 -2.46 -18.41
N VAL A 258 1.72 -3.29 -17.53
CA VAL A 258 1.84 -3.01 -16.10
C VAL A 258 2.86 -1.91 -15.83
N CYS A 259 3.94 -1.81 -16.60
CA CYS A 259 4.86 -0.67 -16.52
C CYS A 259 4.20 0.62 -17.03
N GLU A 260 3.37 0.54 -18.06
CA GLU A 260 2.63 1.69 -18.61
C GLU A 260 1.60 2.25 -17.62
N SER A 261 0.97 1.43 -16.76
CA SER A 261 0.12 1.96 -15.69
C SER A 261 0.90 2.81 -14.67
N VAL A 262 2.17 2.49 -14.41
CA VAL A 262 3.05 3.32 -13.57
C VAL A 262 3.39 4.63 -14.27
N ARG A 263 3.66 4.61 -15.58
CA ARG A 263 3.86 5.83 -16.36
C ARG A 263 2.59 6.70 -16.37
N ASN A 264 1.42 6.08 -16.50
CA ASN A 264 0.14 6.76 -16.43
C ASN A 264 -0.04 7.48 -15.09
N LEU A 265 0.30 6.84 -13.97
CA LEU A 265 0.32 7.47 -12.65
C LEU A 265 1.32 8.64 -12.58
N PHE A 266 2.54 8.45 -13.09
CA PHE A 266 3.57 9.50 -13.11
C PHE A 266 3.10 10.74 -13.87
N ILE A 267 2.58 10.56 -15.08
CA ILE A 267 2.05 11.62 -15.93
C ILE A 267 0.91 12.35 -15.22
N GLY A 268 -0.07 11.61 -14.68
CA GLY A 268 -1.20 12.21 -13.98
C GLY A 268 -0.77 13.04 -12.75
N ILE A 269 0.23 12.61 -11.99
CA ILE A 269 0.76 13.41 -10.87
C ILE A 269 1.45 14.67 -11.40
N GLN A 270 2.25 14.56 -12.48
CA GLN A 270 2.90 15.73 -13.08
C GLN A 270 1.90 16.78 -13.56
N GLU A 271 0.74 16.36 -14.07
CA GLU A 271 -0.33 17.26 -14.52
C GLU A 271 -0.91 18.10 -13.37
N ILE A 272 -1.10 17.52 -12.18
CA ILE A 272 -1.66 18.24 -11.01
C ILE A 272 -0.58 18.93 -10.14
N LEU A 273 0.70 18.61 -10.33
CA LEU A 273 1.80 19.11 -9.51
C LEU A 273 1.91 20.65 -9.49
N PRO A 274 1.70 21.39 -10.61
CA PRO A 274 1.69 22.86 -10.59
C PRO A 274 0.63 23.44 -9.64
N ASP A 275 -0.56 22.83 -9.58
CA ASP A 275 -1.62 23.27 -8.68
C ASP A 275 -1.25 23.01 -7.22
N ILE A 276 -0.71 21.83 -6.92
CA ILE A 276 -0.24 21.50 -5.56
C ILE A 276 0.83 22.50 -5.10
N ARG A 277 1.78 22.86 -5.99
CA ARG A 277 2.79 23.90 -5.69
C ARG A 277 2.16 25.26 -5.44
N ARG A 278 1.14 25.65 -6.21
CA ARG A 278 0.38 26.89 -5.98
C ARG A 278 -0.32 26.87 -4.62
N LEU A 279 -0.97 25.77 -4.26
CA LEU A 279 -1.66 25.59 -2.98
C LEU A 279 -0.71 25.63 -1.78
N LEU A 280 0.49 25.04 -1.91
CA LEU A 280 1.54 25.15 -0.90
C LEU A 280 2.02 26.59 -0.75
N LYS A 281 2.24 27.30 -1.88
CA LYS A 281 2.69 28.70 -1.86
C LYS A 281 1.65 29.65 -1.26
N SER A 282 0.36 29.38 -1.45
CA SER A 282 -0.72 30.17 -0.85
C SER A 282 -0.98 29.84 0.62
N GLY A 283 -0.36 28.77 1.15
CA GLY A 283 -0.61 28.29 2.50
C GLY A 283 -1.95 27.58 2.69
N LYS A 284 -2.66 27.26 1.59
CA LYS A 284 -3.94 26.53 1.63
C LYS A 284 -3.75 25.08 2.10
N ILE A 285 -2.63 24.48 1.75
CA ILE A 285 -2.16 23.19 2.28
C ILE A 285 -0.73 23.37 2.81
N SER A 286 -0.30 22.49 3.71
CA SER A 286 1.06 22.49 4.24
C SER A 286 1.87 21.29 3.74
N ALA A 287 3.20 21.45 3.68
CA ALA A 287 4.11 20.38 3.24
C ALA A 287 4.09 19.19 4.20
N GLU A 288 3.82 19.43 5.48
CA GLU A 288 3.67 18.41 6.51
C GLU A 288 2.51 17.45 6.21
N GLY A 289 1.49 17.90 5.46
CA GLY A 289 0.38 17.07 4.99
C GLY A 289 0.82 15.89 4.11
N PHE A 290 2.00 15.98 3.49
CA PHE A 290 2.57 14.92 2.65
C PHE A 290 3.49 13.94 3.41
N LEU A 291 3.80 14.25 4.68
CA LEU A 291 4.64 13.38 5.51
C LEU A 291 3.86 12.15 5.99
N HIS A 292 4.52 11.01 5.95
CA HIS A 292 3.98 9.72 6.39
C HIS A 292 5.12 8.82 6.89
N THR A 293 4.78 7.83 7.70
CA THR A 293 5.73 6.79 8.10
C THR A 293 6.08 5.94 6.86
N ARG A 294 7.35 5.97 6.45
CA ARG A 294 7.82 5.17 5.30
C ARG A 294 7.92 3.69 5.68
N TYR A 295 7.78 2.83 4.68
CA TYR A 295 7.94 1.37 4.82
C TYR A 295 6.94 0.73 5.80
N ASN A 296 5.76 1.33 5.98
CA ASN A 296 4.67 0.86 6.82
C ASN A 296 3.82 -0.27 6.18
N GLY A 297 4.33 -0.90 5.11
CA GLY A 297 3.64 -1.96 4.39
C GLY A 297 2.64 -1.50 3.32
N CYS A 298 2.44 -0.19 3.13
CA CYS A 298 1.67 0.33 2.01
C CYS A 298 2.39 0.09 0.67
N GLU A 299 1.62 -0.26 -0.36
CA GLU A 299 2.10 -0.22 -1.74
C GLU A 299 1.98 1.21 -2.27
N ILE A 300 3.10 1.75 -2.74
CA ILE A 300 3.17 3.14 -3.24
C ILE A 300 3.07 3.19 -4.77
N ILE A 301 3.60 2.17 -5.47
CA ILE A 301 3.36 1.98 -6.90
C ILE A 301 2.43 0.78 -7.02
N PRO A 302 1.11 0.98 -7.14
CA PRO A 302 0.17 -0.10 -7.38
C PRO A 302 0.45 -0.82 -8.71
#